data_AF-A0A502SVG4-F1
#
_entry.id   AF-A0A502SVG4-F1
#
_cell.length_a   1.000
_cell.length_b   1.000
_cell.length_c   1.000
_cell.angle_alpha   90.00
_cell.angle_beta   90.00
_cell.angle_gamma   90.00
#
_symmetry.space_group_name_H-M   'P 1'
#
loop_
_entity.id
_entity.type
_entity.pdbx_description
1 polymer ?
#
loop_
_entity_poly.entity_id
_entity_poly.type
_entity_poly.pdbx_seq_one_letter_code
_entity_poly.pdbx_strand_id
1 'polypeptide(L)'
;MCAEPDGTTRQYVDKMLSAALQEAQSVARSYDTKAQIVGVGYILALNLILRFGDLLPSHAPLGPLFYVAVWGIVIMPIMQFGQVLYPSRKRADKELNRKIAGACAIPPVYHVDPGYFADVRELVHLALQSDWTSVVSAELLKTSRVREIKQARFHRALLMTVVSFAVLGGEQLFRSFALA
;
A
#
# COMPACT_ATOMS: atom_id res chain seq x y z
N MET A 1 33.82 20.21 14.41
CA MET A 1 33.80 19.39 15.65
C MET A 1 32.34 19.11 15.96
N CYS A 2 31.86 17.93 15.60
CA CYS A 2 30.52 17.49 15.99
C CYS A 2 30.61 17.05 17.45
N ALA A 3 29.83 17.70 18.34
CA ALA A 3 29.73 17.30 19.72
C ALA A 3 29.29 15.83 19.78
N GLU A 4 30.05 14.98 20.48
CA GLU A 4 29.60 13.61 20.75
C GLU A 4 28.27 13.70 21.52
N PRO A 5 27.20 13.07 21.01
CA PRO A 5 25.93 13.06 21.72
C PRO A 5 26.13 12.30 23.03
N ASP A 6 25.81 12.96 24.15
CA ASP A 6 25.77 12.38 25.48
C ASP A 6 25.01 11.04 25.43
N GLY A 7 25.45 10.03 26.19
CA GLY A 7 24.94 8.65 26.08
C GLY A 7 23.41 8.54 26.25
N THR A 8 22.83 9.47 27.01
CA THR A 8 21.39 9.69 27.17
C THR A 8 20.69 10.15 25.87
N THR A 9 21.33 11.03 25.10
CA THR A 9 20.82 11.54 23.82
C THR A 9 20.75 10.43 22.78
N ARG A 10 21.77 9.56 22.72
CA ARG A 10 21.79 8.43 21.78
C ARG A 10 20.67 7.42 22.08
N GLN A 11 20.52 7.04 23.35
CA GLN A 11 19.43 6.16 23.78
C GLN A 11 18.03 6.75 23.48
N TYR A 12 17.86 8.05 23.67
CA TYR A 12 16.61 8.74 23.34
C TYR A 12 16.32 8.71 21.84
N VAL A 13 17.32 8.98 21.01
CA VAL A 13 17.20 8.93 19.54
C VAL A 13 16.85 7.51 19.06
N ASP A 14 17.51 6.48 19.58
CA ASP A 14 17.24 5.09 19.21
C ASP A 14 15.81 4.66 19.60
N LYS A 15 15.35 5.10 20.78
CA LYS A 15 13.96 4.88 21.23
C LYS A 15 12.95 5.59 20.34
N MET A 16 13.23 6.83 19.93
CA MET A 16 12.34 7.59 19.04
C MET A 16 12.29 6.97 17.64
N LEU A 17 13.43 6.52 17.11
CA LEU A 17 13.53 5.87 15.80
C LEU A 17 12.78 4.54 15.77
N SER A 18 12.92 3.72 16.82
CA SER A 18 12.19 2.45 16.93
C SER A 18 10.68 2.65 17.06
N ALA A 19 10.24 3.64 17.85
CA ALA A 19 8.83 4.01 17.94
C ALA A 19 8.27 4.49 16.59
N ALA A 20 9.01 5.34 15.87
CA ALA A 20 8.63 5.81 14.54
C ALA A 20 8.56 4.66 13.52
N LEU A 21 9.46 3.68 13.61
CA LEU A 21 9.45 2.49 12.77
C LEU A 21 8.23 1.62 13.04
N GLN A 22 7.92 1.36 14.30
CA GLN A 22 6.74 0.59 14.69
C GLN A 22 5.45 1.26 14.20
N GLU A 23 5.35 2.57 14.34
CA GLU A 23 4.21 3.35 13.83
C GLU A 23 4.13 3.25 12.30
N ALA A 24 5.25 3.43 11.59
CA ALA A 24 5.27 3.32 10.14
C ALA A 24 4.83 1.94 9.65
N GLN A 25 5.24 0.86 10.33
CA GLN A 25 4.83 -0.51 10.04
C GLN A 25 3.33 -0.73 10.32
N SER A 26 2.83 -0.24 11.45
CA SER A 26 1.42 -0.29 11.83
C SER A 26 0.54 0.40 10.78
N VAL A 27 0.88 1.63 10.41
CA VAL A 27 0.16 2.41 9.39
C VAL A 27 0.23 1.71 8.03
N ALA A 28 1.39 1.18 7.62
CA ALA A 28 1.54 0.46 6.36
C ALA A 28 0.68 -0.81 6.29
N ARG A 29 0.48 -1.53 7.41
CA ARG A 29 -0.45 -2.66 7.51
C ARG A 29 -1.91 -2.21 7.53
N SER A 30 -2.20 -1.06 8.17
CA SER A 30 -3.57 -0.52 8.22
C SER A 30 -4.14 -0.26 6.82
N TYR A 31 -3.31 0.12 5.84
CA TYR A 31 -3.75 0.30 4.45
C TYR A 31 -4.18 -1.01 3.78
N ASP A 32 -3.63 -2.16 4.18
CA ASP A 32 -4.07 -3.46 3.68
C ASP A 32 -5.48 -3.77 4.18
N THR A 33 -5.72 -3.58 5.48
CA THR A 33 -7.04 -3.75 6.09
C THR A 33 -8.06 -2.77 5.51
N LYS A 34 -7.69 -1.49 5.34
CA LYS A 34 -8.54 -0.48 4.70
C LYS A 34 -8.90 -0.88 3.26
N ALA A 35 -7.93 -1.34 2.48
CA ALA A 35 -8.16 -1.80 1.12
C ALA A 35 -9.08 -3.03 1.07
N GLN A 36 -8.94 -3.98 1.99
CA GLN A 36 -9.82 -5.15 2.10
C GLN A 36 -11.26 -4.75 2.45
N ILE A 37 -11.45 -3.93 3.48
CA ILE A 37 -12.78 -3.49 3.92
C ILE A 37 -13.48 -2.71 2.79
N VAL A 38 -12.79 -1.74 2.18
CA VAL A 38 -13.37 -0.93 1.11
C VAL A 38 -13.62 -1.77 -0.15
N GLY A 39 -12.71 -2.69 -0.48
CA GLY A 39 -12.88 -3.60 -1.62
C GLY A 39 -14.10 -4.52 -1.46
N VAL A 40 -14.29 -5.11 -0.27
CA VAL A 40 -15.47 -5.93 0.05
C VAL A 40 -16.75 -5.06 0.02
N GLY A 41 -16.70 -3.86 0.61
CA GLY A 41 -17.81 -2.92 0.59
C GLY A 41 -18.21 -2.50 -0.84
N TYR A 42 -17.24 -2.29 -1.72
CA TYR A 42 -17.47 -1.99 -3.13
C TYR A 42 -18.19 -3.12 -3.86
N ILE A 43 -17.73 -4.37 -3.70
CA ILE A 43 -18.36 -5.55 -4.31
C ILE A 43 -19.81 -5.72 -3.82
N LEU A 44 -20.05 -5.52 -2.52
CA LEU A 44 -21.38 -5.59 -1.94
C LEU A 44 -22.30 -4.51 -2.54
N ALA A 45 -21.83 -3.26 -2.59
CA ALA A 45 -22.59 -2.15 -3.15
C ALA A 45 -22.89 -2.33 -4.65
N LEU A 46 -21.93 -2.85 -5.42
CA LEU A 46 -22.17 -3.24 -6.82
C LEU A 46 -23.29 -4.27 -6.95
N ASN A 47 -23.29 -5.31 -6.11
CA ASN A 47 -24.34 -6.34 -6.13
C ASN A 47 -25.74 -5.71 -5.89
N LEU A 48 -25.83 -4.77 -4.96
CA LEU A 48 -27.07 -4.02 -4.72
C LEU A 48 -27.47 -3.17 -5.93
N ILE A 49 -26.55 -2.38 -6.48
CA ILE A 49 -26.81 -1.51 -7.64
C ILE A 49 -27.28 -2.32 -8.85
N LEU A 50 -26.68 -3.50 -9.10
CA LEU A 50 -27.08 -4.39 -10.19
C LEU A 50 -28.49 -4.96 -9.96
N ARG A 51 -28.80 -5.42 -8.74
CA ARG A 51 -30.14 -5.90 -8.40
C ARG A 51 -31.21 -4.82 -8.53
N PHE A 52 -30.91 -3.57 -8.19
CA PHE A 52 -31.82 -2.45 -8.42
C PHE A 52 -31.92 -2.09 -9.91
N GLY A 53 -30.83 -2.22 -10.67
CA GLY A 53 -30.83 -2.05 -12.13
C GLY A 53 -31.72 -3.04 -12.85
N ASP A 54 -31.77 -4.29 -12.40
CA ASP A 54 -32.66 -5.33 -12.96
C ASP A 54 -34.16 -5.03 -12.75
N LEU A 55 -34.50 -4.14 -11.82
CA LEU A 55 -35.89 -3.70 -11.58
C LEU A 55 -36.33 -2.59 -12.55
N LEU A 56 -35.42 -1.98 -13.31
CA LEU A 56 -35.74 -0.93 -14.29
C LEU A 56 -36.03 -1.56 -15.67
N PRO A 57 -37.25 -1.41 -16.22
CA PRO A 57 -37.62 -2.02 -17.49
C PRO A 57 -37.05 -1.22 -18.66
N SER A 58 -36.14 -1.83 -19.43
CA SER A 58 -35.87 -1.56 -20.87
C SER A 58 -34.47 -2.07 -21.25
N HIS A 59 -34.42 -3.13 -22.06
CA HIS A 59 -33.21 -3.55 -22.75
C HIS A 59 -33.19 -2.92 -24.16
N ALA A 60 -32.64 -1.72 -24.29
CA ALA A 60 -32.08 -1.35 -25.59
C ALA A 60 -30.85 -2.25 -25.84
N PRO A 61 -30.68 -2.85 -27.03
CA PRO A 61 -29.56 -3.74 -27.31
C PRO A 61 -28.29 -2.90 -27.44
N LEU A 62 -27.68 -2.61 -26.30
CA LEU A 62 -26.36 -1.98 -26.23
C LEU A 62 -25.34 -2.97 -26.78
N GLY A 63 -24.61 -2.55 -27.80
CA GLY A 63 -23.63 -3.40 -28.49
C GLY A 63 -22.52 -3.92 -27.56
N PRO A 64 -21.75 -4.94 -27.97
CA PRO A 64 -20.74 -5.61 -27.15
C PRO A 64 -19.72 -4.66 -26.49
N LEU A 65 -19.42 -3.54 -27.14
CA LEU A 65 -18.48 -2.52 -26.65
C LEU A 65 -18.93 -1.85 -25.34
N PHE A 66 -20.24 -1.69 -25.14
CA PHE A 66 -20.80 -1.11 -23.93
C PHE A 66 -20.55 -2.02 -22.72
N TYR A 67 -20.79 -3.32 -22.89
CA TYR A 67 -20.53 -4.31 -21.83
C TYR A 67 -19.05 -4.35 -21.46
N VAL A 68 -18.13 -4.26 -22.43
CA VAL A 68 -16.69 -4.20 -22.17
C VAL A 68 -16.32 -2.94 -21.37
N ALA A 69 -16.87 -1.78 -21.72
CA ALA A 69 -16.61 -0.53 -21.00
C ALA A 69 -17.14 -0.57 -19.56
N VAL A 70 -18.37 -1.05 -19.36
CA VAL A 70 -18.98 -1.22 -18.02
C VAL A 70 -18.19 -2.23 -17.19
N TRP A 71 -17.81 -3.37 -17.76
CA TRP A 71 -16.96 -4.35 -17.08
C TRP A 71 -15.61 -3.77 -16.71
N GLY A 72 -15.00 -2.96 -17.58
CA GLY A 72 -13.77 -2.23 -17.27
C GLY A 72 -13.93 -1.29 -16.07
N ILE A 73 -15.03 -0.53 -16.02
CA ILE A 73 -15.34 0.41 -14.93
C ILE A 73 -15.63 -0.30 -13.61
N VAL A 74 -16.19 -1.51 -13.66
CA VAL A 74 -16.53 -2.33 -12.47
C VAL A 74 -15.32 -3.10 -11.95
N ILE A 75 -14.50 -3.67 -12.84
CA ILE A 75 -13.34 -4.49 -12.44
C ILE A 75 -12.11 -3.64 -12.09
N MET A 76 -11.94 -2.48 -12.72
CA MET A 76 -10.77 -1.63 -12.51
C MET A 76 -10.56 -1.23 -11.04
N PRO A 77 -11.59 -0.80 -10.27
CA PRO A 77 -11.42 -0.51 -8.84
C PRO A 77 -10.98 -1.73 -8.03
N ILE A 78 -11.51 -2.93 -8.34
CA ILE A 78 -11.13 -4.19 -7.67
C ILE A 78 -9.64 -4.47 -7.89
N MET A 79 -9.16 -4.36 -9.12
CA MET A 79 -7.74 -4.52 -9.44
C MET A 79 -6.87 -3.49 -8.71
N GLN A 80 -7.33 -2.24 -8.59
CA GLN A 80 -6.58 -1.20 -7.89
C GLN A 80 -6.48 -1.45 -6.37
N PHE A 81 -7.53 -1.95 -5.72
CA PHE A 81 -7.43 -2.39 -4.32
C PHE A 81 -6.47 -3.57 -4.17
N GLY A 82 -6.45 -4.51 -5.13
CA GLY A 82 -5.43 -5.58 -5.19
C GLY A 82 -3.99 -5.04 -5.26
N GLN A 83 -3.77 -3.95 -6.00
CA GLN A 83 -2.46 -3.31 -6.10
C GLN A 83 -2.02 -2.59 -4.81
N VAL A 84 -2.94 -2.25 -3.89
CA VAL A 84 -2.59 -1.73 -2.56
C VAL A 84 -1.94 -2.83 -1.71
N LEU A 85 -2.48 -4.06 -1.80
CA LEU A 85 -2.02 -5.24 -1.06
C LEU A 85 -0.62 -5.69 -1.51
N TYR A 86 -0.39 -5.70 -2.82
CA TYR A 86 0.89 -6.13 -3.41
C TYR A 86 1.59 -4.96 -4.12
N PRO A 87 2.25 -4.06 -3.36
CA PRO A 87 3.11 -3.07 -3.97
C PRO A 87 4.22 -3.77 -4.74
N SER A 88 4.37 -3.44 -6.04
CA SER A 88 5.48 -3.95 -6.85
C SER A 88 6.80 -3.45 -6.24
N ARG A 89 7.46 -4.34 -5.49
CA ARG A 89 8.66 -4.05 -4.69
C ARG A 89 9.89 -3.71 -5.56
N LYS A 90 9.97 -4.32 -6.75
CA LYS A 90 11.14 -4.29 -7.64
C LYS A 90 11.68 -2.89 -7.99
N ARG A 91 10.81 -1.88 -8.14
CA ARG A 91 11.22 -0.53 -8.58
C ARG A 91 11.56 0.40 -7.41
N ALA A 92 10.91 0.21 -6.26
CA ALA A 92 11.16 1.00 -5.06
C ALA A 92 12.46 0.57 -4.36
N ASP A 93 12.75 -0.73 -4.37
CA ASP A 93 13.94 -1.30 -3.73
C ASP A 93 15.22 -0.87 -4.44
N LYS A 94 15.25 -0.74 -5.78
CA LYS A 94 16.48 -0.42 -6.53
C LYS A 94 17.03 0.98 -6.21
N GLU A 95 16.16 1.99 -6.17
CA GLU A 95 16.57 3.38 -5.88
C GLU A 95 16.91 3.56 -4.40
N LEU A 96 16.17 2.88 -3.52
CA LEU A 96 16.40 2.97 -2.09
C LEU A 96 17.66 2.19 -1.66
N ASN A 97 17.89 1.01 -2.24
CA ASN A 97 19.13 0.26 -2.04
C ASN A 97 20.34 1.06 -2.54
N ARG A 98 20.20 1.86 -3.61
CA ARG A 98 21.28 2.77 -4.05
C ARG A 98 21.60 3.86 -3.02
N LYS A 99 20.58 4.42 -2.38
CA LYS A 99 20.74 5.44 -1.32
C LYS A 99 21.31 4.87 -0.02
N ILE A 100 20.95 3.63 0.31
CA ILE A 100 21.43 2.92 1.51
C ILE A 100 22.87 2.41 1.32
N ALA A 101 23.20 1.89 0.12
CA ALA A 101 24.54 1.40 -0.20
C ALA A 101 25.62 2.49 -0.13
N GLY A 102 25.25 3.77 -0.29
CA GLY A 102 26.15 4.90 -0.12
C GLY A 102 26.35 5.35 1.33
N ALA A 103 25.50 4.92 2.27
CA ALA A 103 25.49 5.39 3.65
C ALA A 103 26.01 4.36 4.68
N CYS A 104 26.01 3.06 4.35
CA CYS A 104 26.48 2.02 5.26
C CYS A 104 27.20 0.90 4.49
N ALA A 105 28.47 0.67 4.82
CA ALA A 105 29.30 -0.40 4.23
C ALA A 105 28.92 -1.80 4.78
N ILE A 106 28.18 -1.85 5.89
CA ILE A 106 27.77 -3.10 6.55
C ILE A 106 26.32 -3.42 6.14
N PRO A 107 26.03 -4.63 5.64
CA PRO A 107 24.67 -5.00 5.25
C PRO A 107 23.73 -4.97 6.46
N PRO A 108 22.52 -4.40 6.32
CA PRO A 108 21.61 -4.22 7.46
C PRO A 108 21.10 -5.57 7.99
N VAL A 109 21.39 -5.85 9.26
CA VAL A 109 21.05 -7.11 9.96
C VAL A 109 19.58 -7.16 10.41
N TYR A 110 18.79 -6.12 10.13
CA TYR A 110 17.41 -5.98 10.63
C TYR A 110 16.48 -7.14 10.21
N HIS A 111 16.68 -7.68 9.01
CA HIS A 111 16.01 -8.91 8.55
C HIS A 111 17.04 -10.02 8.43
N VAL A 112 16.96 -11.00 9.33
CA VAL A 112 17.81 -12.18 9.33
C VAL A 112 17.25 -13.17 8.30
N ASP A 113 17.98 -13.37 7.20
CA ASP A 113 17.73 -14.49 6.29
C ASP A 113 18.47 -15.72 6.83
N PRO A 114 17.77 -16.80 7.21
CA PRO A 114 18.40 -18.02 7.73
C PRO A 114 19.39 -18.65 6.76
N GLY A 115 19.27 -18.39 5.45
CA GLY A 115 20.20 -18.89 4.44
C GLY A 115 21.48 -18.06 4.26
N TYR A 116 21.55 -16.87 4.88
CA TYR A 116 22.69 -15.96 4.76
C TYR A 116 23.76 -16.18 5.83
N PHE A 117 23.39 -16.72 6.99
CA PHE A 117 24.29 -16.93 8.12
C PHE A 117 24.55 -18.42 8.32
N ALA A 118 25.81 -18.81 8.51
CA ALA A 118 26.18 -20.21 8.75
C ALA A 118 25.93 -20.64 10.20
N ASP A 119 26.01 -19.72 11.17
CA ASP A 119 25.81 -19.98 12.61
C ASP A 119 25.25 -18.73 13.32
N VAL A 120 24.55 -18.93 14.44
CA VAL A 120 24.02 -17.86 15.31
C VAL A 120 25.15 -16.96 15.83
N ARG A 121 26.35 -17.51 16.02
CA ARG A 121 27.53 -16.74 16.43
C ARG A 121 27.93 -15.68 15.40
N GLU A 122 27.80 -15.99 14.11
CA GLU A 122 28.09 -15.05 13.02
C GLU A 122 27.08 -13.90 13.02
N LEU A 123 25.80 -14.20 13.26
CA LEU A 123 24.75 -13.22 13.43
C LEU A 123 25.03 -12.30 14.63
N VAL A 124 25.36 -12.85 15.79
CA VAL A 124 25.67 -12.08 17.01
C VAL A 124 26.88 -11.18 16.80
N HIS A 125 27.92 -11.67 16.13
CA HIS A 125 29.11 -10.89 15.84
C HIS A 125 28.80 -9.70 14.92
N LEU A 126 28.05 -9.92 13.83
CA LEU A 126 27.61 -8.85 12.94
C LEU A 126 26.66 -7.86 13.61
N ALA A 127 25.78 -8.33 14.49
CA ALA A 127 24.89 -7.50 15.29
C ALA A 127 25.64 -6.58 16.26
N LEU A 128 26.73 -7.04 16.87
CA LEU A 128 27.56 -6.25 17.78
C LEU A 128 28.42 -5.20 17.05
N GLN A 129 28.82 -5.48 15.81
CA GLN A 129 29.61 -4.55 14.99
C GLN A 129 28.76 -3.52 14.23
N SER A 130 27.44 -3.71 14.18
CA SER A 130 26.54 -2.84 13.43
C SER A 130 26.13 -1.60 14.22
N ASP A 131 26.10 -0.45 13.56
CA ASP A 131 25.47 0.76 14.12
C ASP A 131 23.94 0.64 14.02
N TRP A 132 23.32 0.29 15.14
CA TRP A 132 21.87 0.06 15.23
C TRP A 132 21.05 1.30 14.85
N THR A 133 21.54 2.50 15.15
CA THR A 133 20.88 3.76 14.77
C THR A 133 20.76 3.87 13.24
N SER A 134 21.83 3.57 12.51
CA SER A 134 21.85 3.53 11.04
C SER A 134 20.93 2.42 10.48
N VAL A 135 20.98 1.22 11.06
CA VAL A 135 20.14 0.08 10.64
C VAL A 135 18.64 0.39 10.78
N VAL A 136 18.22 0.91 11.94
CA VAL A 136 16.82 1.29 12.20
C VAL A 136 16.39 2.45 11.29
N SER A 137 17.27 3.44 11.07
CA SER A 137 16.99 4.57 10.17
C SER A 137 16.80 4.13 8.72
N ALA A 138 17.62 3.20 8.24
CA ALA A 138 17.50 2.62 6.90
C ALA A 138 16.17 1.86 6.74
N GLU A 139 15.76 1.10 7.76
CA GLU A 139 14.49 0.38 7.74
C GLU A 139 13.28 1.30 7.85
N LEU A 140 13.40 2.38 8.62
CA LEU A 140 12.38 3.43 8.70
C LEU A 140 12.15 4.08 7.34
N LEU A 141 13.23 4.38 6.61
CA LEU A 141 13.13 4.92 5.25
C LEU A 141 12.43 3.94 4.29
N LYS A 142 12.76 2.65 4.35
CA LYS A 142 12.07 1.59 3.56
C LYS A 142 10.59 1.52 3.90
N THR A 143 10.27 1.41 5.17
CA THR A 143 8.89 1.27 5.64
C THR A 143 8.07 2.51 5.31
N SER A 144 8.63 3.71 5.52
CA SER A 144 7.97 4.98 5.15
C SER A 144 7.69 5.07 3.65
N ARG A 145 8.62 4.60 2.82
CA ARG A 145 8.40 4.56 1.36
C ARG A 145 7.28 3.61 0.97
N VAL A 146 7.21 2.43 1.57
CA VAL A 146 6.11 1.48 1.36
C VAL A 146 4.77 2.11 1.76
N ARG A 147 4.74 2.81 2.91
CA ARG A 147 3.55 3.54 3.38
C ARG A 147 3.07 4.57 2.37
N GLU A 148 3.96 5.42 1.84
CA GLU A 148 3.59 6.42 0.81
C GLU A 148 3.00 5.77 -0.44
N ILE A 149 3.63 4.69 -0.92
CA ILE A 149 3.16 3.96 -2.11
C ILE A 149 1.77 3.38 -1.85
N LYS A 150 1.56 2.74 -0.69
CA LYS A 150 0.25 2.18 -0.32
C LYS A 150 -0.81 3.27 -0.19
N GLN A 151 -0.50 4.39 0.45
CA GLN A 151 -1.39 5.54 0.57
C GLN A 151 -1.80 6.07 -0.80
N ALA A 152 -0.84 6.31 -1.69
CA ALA A 152 -1.13 6.84 -3.02
C ALA A 152 -1.98 5.88 -3.86
N ARG A 153 -1.72 4.57 -3.77
CA ARG A 153 -2.52 3.54 -4.47
C ARG A 153 -3.92 3.42 -3.88
N PHE A 154 -4.05 3.47 -2.56
CA PHE A 154 -5.34 3.44 -1.88
C PHE A 154 -6.20 4.64 -2.28
N HIS A 155 -5.62 5.83 -2.31
CA HIS A 155 -6.33 7.04 -2.73
C HIS A 155 -6.78 6.96 -4.20
N ARG A 156 -5.94 6.44 -5.09
CA ARG A 156 -6.32 6.20 -6.50
C ARG A 156 -7.45 5.19 -6.64
N ALA A 157 -7.38 4.07 -5.90
CA ALA A 157 -8.43 3.05 -5.90
C ALA A 157 -9.78 3.63 -5.42
N LEU A 158 -9.73 4.47 -4.37
CA LEU A 158 -10.90 5.17 -3.85
C LEU A 158 -11.49 6.14 -4.89
N LEU A 159 -10.66 6.95 -5.55
CA LEU A 159 -11.11 7.84 -6.62
C LEU A 159 -11.78 7.07 -7.76
N MET A 160 -11.19 5.96 -8.21
CA MET A 160 -11.78 5.12 -9.25
C MET A 160 -13.11 4.51 -8.83
N THR A 161 -13.25 4.17 -7.54
CA THR A 161 -14.51 3.68 -6.98
C THR A 161 -15.61 4.73 -7.05
N VAL A 162 -15.28 5.97 -6.66
CA VAL A 162 -16.22 7.11 -6.74
C VAL A 162 -16.62 7.37 -8.19
N VAL A 163 -15.67 7.38 -9.12
CA VAL A 163 -15.95 7.55 -10.56
C VAL A 163 -16.84 6.42 -11.07
N SER A 164 -16.56 5.17 -10.68
CA SER A 164 -17.36 4.00 -11.07
C SER A 164 -18.82 4.14 -10.62
N PHE A 165 -19.05 4.51 -9.36
CA PHE A 165 -20.41 4.76 -8.86
C PHE A 165 -21.08 5.97 -9.49
N ALA A 166 -20.35 7.05 -9.75
CA ALA A 166 -20.92 8.22 -10.43
C ALA A 166 -21.40 7.87 -11.85
N VAL A 167 -20.64 7.06 -12.58
CA VAL A 167 -21.04 6.61 -13.93
C VAL A 167 -22.25 5.68 -13.85
N LEU A 168 -22.23 4.68 -12.96
CA LEU A 168 -23.36 3.74 -12.82
C LEU A 168 -24.64 4.44 -12.36
N GLY A 169 -24.53 5.31 -11.34
CA GLY A 169 -25.67 6.09 -10.84
C GLY A 169 -26.19 7.10 -11.85
N GLY A 170 -25.30 7.80 -12.57
CA GLY A 170 -25.69 8.74 -13.62
C GLY A 170 -26.43 8.06 -14.78
N GLU A 171 -26.00 6.86 -15.15
CA GLU A 171 -26.64 6.05 -16.18
C GLU A 171 -28.04 5.57 -15.75
N GLN A 172 -28.18 5.10 -14.51
CA GLN A 172 -29.49 4.73 -13.94
C GLN A 172 -30.44 5.92 -13.81
N LEU A 173 -29.95 7.08 -13.37
CA LEU A 173 -30.74 8.31 -13.29
C LEU A 173 -31.22 8.76 -14.67
N PHE A 174 -30.33 8.76 -15.67
CA PHE A 174 -30.69 9.10 -17.04
C PHE A 174 -31.78 8.18 -17.59
N ARG A 175 -31.67 6.87 -17.38
CA ARG A 175 -32.71 5.89 -17.74
C ARG A 175 -34.03 6.18 -17.03
N SER A 176 -34.00 6.50 -15.74
CA SER A 176 -35.20 6.84 -14.97
C SER A 176 -35.91 8.08 -15.51
N PHE A 177 -35.18 9.11 -15.94
CA PHE A 177 -35.76 10.30 -16.55
C PHE A 177 -36.24 10.07 -17.99
N ALA A 178 -35.58 9.18 -18.75
CA ALA A 178 -36.00 8.84 -20.11
C ALA A 178 -37.26 7.96 -20.16
N LEU A 179 -37.60 7.28 -19.06
CA LEU A 179 -38.81 6.47 -18.91
C LEU A 179 -39.99 7.22 -18.26
N ALA A 180 -39.76 8.43 -17.73
CA ALA A 180 -40.77 9.31 -17.13
C ALA A 180 -41.31 10.31 -18.16
#